data_AF-A0A1J3GZF7-F1
#
_entry.id   AF-A0A1J3GZF7-F1
#
_cell.length_a   1.000
_cell.length_b   1.000
_cell.length_c   1.000
_cell.angle_alpha   90.00
_cell.angle_beta   90.00
_cell.angle_gamma   90.00
#
_symmetry.space_group_name_H-M   'P 1'
#
loop_
_entity.id
_entity.type
_entity.pdbx_description
1 polymer ?
#
loop_
_entity_poly.entity_id
_entity_poly.type
_entity_poly.pdbx_seq_one_letter_code
_entity_poly.pdbx_strand_id
1 'polypeptide(L)'
;PMVVVGVVGYIKTPRGLRSLNTVWAANLSEEVKRRFYKNFTKSKKKAFTKYAKKYADGKKEIEAEVAELKKHCCAIRVLAHTQVRKVPI
;
A
#
# COMPACT_ATOMS: atom_id res chain seq x y z
N PRO A 1 11.37 8.68 -11.82
CA PRO A 1 10.14 9.23 -11.20
C PRO A 1 9.67 8.33 -10.04
N MET A 2 9.04 8.91 -9.00
CA MET A 2 8.42 8.13 -7.91
C MET A 2 7.00 7.69 -8.31
N VAL A 3 6.57 6.53 -7.83
CA VAL A 3 5.23 5.98 -8.08
C VAL A 3 4.50 5.78 -6.76
N VAL A 4 3.26 6.28 -6.73
CA VAL A 4 2.33 6.08 -5.62
C VAL A 4 1.74 4.68 -5.67
N VAL A 5 1.77 3.99 -4.53
CA VAL A 5 1.38 2.57 -4.42
C VAL A 5 0.35 2.29 -3.34
N GLY A 6 0.03 3.28 -2.52
CA GLY A 6 -0.97 3.15 -1.47
C GLY A 6 -1.14 4.42 -0.67
N VAL A 7 -2.03 4.37 0.30
CA VAL A 7 -2.39 5.47 1.20
C VAL A 7 -2.55 4.93 2.61
N VAL A 8 -2.00 5.64 3.60
CA VAL A 8 -2.15 5.33 5.03
C VAL A 8 -2.89 6.48 5.69
N GLY A 9 -3.94 6.16 6.44
CA GLY A 9 -4.61 7.15 7.29
C GLY A 9 -4.17 7.06 8.75
N TYR A 10 -4.11 8.22 9.39
CA TYR A 10 -3.75 8.38 10.79
C TYR A 10 -4.88 9.04 11.58
N ILE A 11 -5.23 8.43 12.72
CA ILE A 11 -6.19 8.97 13.68
C ILE A 11 -5.44 9.63 14.84
N LYS A 12 -5.97 10.74 15.35
CA LYS A 12 -5.46 11.40 16.55
C LYS A 12 -5.93 10.66 17.78
N THR A 13 -5.00 10.18 18.59
CA THR A 13 -5.26 9.58 19.90
C THR A 13 -4.62 10.46 20.98
N PRO A 14 -4.98 10.30 22.27
CA PRO A 14 -4.34 11.06 23.35
C PRO A 14 -2.81 10.89 23.41
N ARG A 15 -2.31 9.76 22.92
CA ARG A 15 -0.87 9.42 22.87
C ARG A 15 -0.18 9.84 21.56
N GLY A 16 -0.89 10.52 20.66
CA GLY A 16 -0.38 10.95 19.35
C GLY A 16 -1.09 10.29 18.17
N LEU A 17 -0.46 10.35 16.99
CA LEU A 17 -1.02 9.78 15.76
C LEU A 17 -0.83 8.26 15.71
N ARG A 18 -1.91 7.53 15.43
CA ARG A 18 -1.88 6.07 15.20
C ARG A 18 -2.35 5.77 13.79
N SER A 19 -1.68 4.85 13.09
CA SER A 19 -2.16 4.36 11.79
C SER A 19 -3.47 3.61 11.99
N LEU A 20 -4.52 4.03 11.26
CA LEU A 20 -5.82 3.38 11.27
C LEU A 20 -5.80 2.20 10.29
N ASN A 21 -5.81 2.50 9.00
CA ASN A 21 -5.81 1.52 7.91
C ASN A 21 -4.88 1.98 6.77
N THR A 22 -4.47 1.01 5.94
CA THR A 22 -3.65 1.23 4.75
C THR A 22 -4.32 0.62 3.54
N VAL A 23 -4.61 1.44 2.53
CA VAL A 23 -5.18 1.00 1.26
C VAL A 23 -4.07 0.95 0.22
N TRP A 24 -3.91 -0.19 -0.46
CA TRP A 24 -2.88 -0.37 -1.49
C TRP A 24 -3.47 -0.32 -2.89
N ALA A 25 -2.66 0.02 -3.89
CA ALA A 25 -3.05 -0.07 -5.29
C ALA A 25 -3.32 -1.53 -5.71
N ALA A 26 -4.20 -1.72 -6.70
CA ALA A 26 -4.56 -3.04 -7.22
C ALA A 26 -3.35 -3.80 -7.79
N ASN A 27 -2.55 -3.11 -8.61
CA ASN A 27 -1.41 -3.67 -9.29
C ASN A 27 -0.12 -3.04 -8.77
N LEU A 28 0.69 -3.84 -8.09
CA LEU A 28 1.99 -3.44 -7.55
C LEU A 28 3.12 -4.03 -8.39
N SER A 29 4.07 -3.18 -8.77
CA SER A 29 5.28 -3.58 -9.50
C SER A 29 6.13 -4.56 -8.69
N GLU A 30 6.92 -5.37 -9.39
CA GLU A 30 7.84 -6.30 -8.73
C GLU A 30 8.87 -5.57 -7.85
N GLU A 31 9.31 -4.38 -8.26
CA GLU A 31 10.25 -3.54 -7.50
C GLU A 31 9.75 -3.21 -6.09
N VAL A 32 8.45 -2.95 -5.95
CA VAL A 32 7.81 -2.73 -4.65
C VAL A 32 7.74 -4.05 -3.89
N LYS A 33 7.32 -5.14 -4.55
CA LYS A 33 7.24 -6.47 -3.94
C LYS A 33 8.59 -6.95 -3.40
N ARG A 34 9.72 -6.59 -4.03
CA ARG A 34 11.06 -6.90 -3.52
C ARG A 34 11.33 -6.34 -2.13
N ARG A 35 10.71 -5.21 -1.75
CA ARG A 35 10.87 -4.62 -0.41
C ARG A 35 10.25 -5.48 0.71
N PHE A 36 9.36 -6.41 0.37
CA PHE A 36 8.70 -7.31 1.33
C PHE A 36 9.43 -8.63 1.54
N TYR A 37 10.60 -8.81 0.92
CA TYR A 37 11.39 -10.04 1.03
C TYR A 37 12.86 -9.74 1.30
N LYS A 38 13.40 -10.29 2.40
CA LYS A 38 14.85 -10.27 2.64
C LYS A 38 15.62 -11.09 1.59
N ASN A 39 15.06 -12.24 1.20
CA ASN A 39 15.59 -13.06 0.10
C ASN A 39 14.51 -13.24 -0.98
N PHE A 40 14.58 -12.43 -2.03
CA PHE A 40 13.55 -12.40 -3.06
C PHE A 40 13.60 -13.62 -4.00
N THR A 41 14.80 -14.06 -4.39
CA THR A 41 14.99 -15.14 -5.38
C THR A 41 14.57 -16.49 -4.84
N LYS A 42 14.86 -16.78 -3.56
CA LYS A 42 14.44 -18.02 -2.89
C LYS A 42 12.97 -18.01 -2.44
N SER A 43 12.24 -16.91 -2.62
CA SER A 43 10.85 -16.78 -2.16
C SER A 43 9.84 -17.26 -3.21
N LYS A 44 8.63 -17.59 -2.76
CA LYS A 44 7.47 -17.87 -3.64
C LYS A 44 6.80 -16.59 -4.19
N LYS A 45 7.30 -15.39 -3.85
CA LYS A 45 6.82 -14.09 -4.35
C LYS A 45 5.30 -13.86 -4.24
N LYS A 46 4.69 -14.25 -3.13
CA LYS A 46 3.23 -14.17 -2.86
C LYS A 46 2.73 -12.83 -2.27
N ALA A 47 3.58 -11.80 -2.18
CA ALA A 47 3.19 -10.50 -1.66
C ALA A 47 2.07 -9.90 -2.53
N PHE A 48 1.00 -9.45 -1.87
CA PHE A 48 -0.18 -8.84 -2.48
C PHE A 48 -0.99 -9.72 -3.44
N THR A 49 -0.73 -11.03 -3.56
CA THR A 49 -1.52 -11.89 -4.47
C THR A 49 -2.96 -12.07 -4.01
N LYS A 50 -3.21 -12.07 -2.69
CA LYS A 50 -4.58 -12.10 -2.14
C LYS A 50 -5.24 -10.73 -2.22
N TYR A 51 -4.48 -9.67 -1.95
CA TYR A 51 -4.98 -8.30 -1.97
C TYR A 51 -5.43 -7.88 -3.37
N ALA A 52 -4.71 -8.28 -4.42
CA ALA A 52 -5.11 -8.04 -5.81
C ALA A 52 -6.49 -8.65 -6.14
N LYS A 53 -6.87 -9.76 -5.50
CA LYS A 53 -8.19 -10.40 -5.72
C LYS A 53 -9.35 -9.56 -5.18
N LYS A 54 -9.14 -8.79 -4.10
CA LYS A 54 -10.16 -7.85 -3.56
C LYS A 54 -10.63 -6.84 -4.60
N TYR A 55 -9.79 -6.51 -5.58
CA TYR A 55 -10.14 -5.63 -6.68
C TYR A 55 -10.89 -6.33 -7.82
N ALA A 56 -10.76 -7.65 -7.95
CA ALA A 56 -11.49 -8.44 -8.93
C ALA A 56 -12.95 -8.65 -8.50
N ASP A 57 -13.19 -8.80 -7.19
CA ASP A 57 -14.52 -9.10 -6.62
C ASP A 57 -15.42 -7.85 -6.46
N GLY A 58 -15.16 -6.78 -7.22
CA GLY A 58 -16.06 -5.64 -7.34
C GLY A 58 -15.70 -4.38 -6.54
N LYS A 59 -14.47 -4.26 -6.02
CA LYS A 59 -13.89 -3.03 -5.39
C LYS A 59 -14.63 -2.43 -4.18
N LYS A 60 -15.81 -2.92 -3.80
CA LYS A 60 -16.64 -2.39 -2.70
C LYS A 60 -15.89 -2.32 -1.37
N GLU A 61 -15.11 -3.36 -1.04
CA GLU A 61 -14.30 -3.38 0.19
C GLU A 61 -13.29 -2.22 0.21
N ILE A 62 -12.63 -1.96 -0.92
CA ILE A 62 -11.61 -0.92 -1.02
C ILE A 62 -12.25 0.47 -0.91
N GLU A 63 -13.40 0.68 -1.54
CA GLU A 63 -14.13 1.94 -1.46
C GLU A 63 -14.61 2.21 -0.04
N ALA A 64 -15.05 1.18 0.68
CA ALA A 64 -15.39 1.27 2.10
C ALA A 64 -14.17 1.60 2.96
N GLU A 65 -13.02 0.95 2.75
CA GLU A 65 -11.76 1.26 3.45
C GLU A 65 -11.35 2.73 3.18
N VAL A 66 -11.46 3.21 1.94
CA VAL A 66 -11.16 4.62 1.59
C VAL A 66 -12.12 5.60 2.26
N ALA A 67 -13.42 5.26 2.32
CA ALA A 67 -14.41 6.09 3.00
C ALA A 67 -14.16 6.17 4.51
N GLU A 68 -13.75 5.07 5.14
CA GLU A 68 -13.36 5.02 6.55
C GLU A 68 -12.15 5.94 6.82
N LEU A 69 -11.13 5.91 5.94
CA LEU A 69 -9.98 6.80 6.05
C LEU A 69 -10.40 8.27 6.00
N LYS A 70 -11.27 8.64 5.05
CA LYS A 70 -11.77 10.02 4.92
C LYS A 70 -12.56 10.49 6.14
N LYS A 71 -13.34 9.59 6.75
CA LYS A 71 -14.21 9.93 7.88
C LYS A 71 -13.46 10.07 9.21
N HIS A 72 -12.48 9.19 9.45
CA HIS A 72 -11.88 9.03 10.78
C HIS A 72 -10.45 9.54 10.90
N CYS A 73 -9.72 9.69 9.80
CA CYS A 73 -8.31 10.08 9.86
C CYS A 73 -8.14 11.60 9.83
N CYS A 74 -7.31 12.10 10.74
CA CYS A 74 -6.91 13.51 10.78
C CYS A 74 -5.78 13.84 9.79
N ALA A 75 -4.99 12.85 9.39
CA ALA A 75 -3.95 12.99 8.40
C ALA A 75 -3.92 11.77 7.48
N ILE A 76 -3.73 12.01 6.19
CA ILE A 76 -3.62 10.98 5.16
C ILE A 76 -2.26 11.14 4.49
N ARG A 77 -1.48 10.05 4.43
CA ARG A 77 -0.16 10.02 3.79
C ARG A 77 -0.16 9.05 2.62
N VAL A 78 0.57 9.43 1.58
CA VAL A 78 0.74 8.59 0.40
C VAL A 78 1.99 7.73 0.57
N LEU A 79 1.87 6.43 0.26
CA LEU A 79 2.99 5.52 0.11
C LEU A 79 3.51 5.63 -1.32
N ALA A 80 4.73 6.15 -1.47
CA ALA A 80 5.41 6.25 -2.75
C ALA A 80 6.70 5.42 -2.73
N HIS A 81 7.06 4.86 -3.89
CA HIS A 81 8.33 4.16 -4.07
C HIS A 81 9.13 4.72 -5.24
N THR A 82 10.44 4.56 -5.16
CA THR A 82 11.39 4.89 -6.23
C THR A 82 11.55 3.73 -7.22
N GLN A 83 11.88 4.07 -8.47
CA GLN A 83 12.14 3.12 -9.56
C GLN A 83 13.65 2.90 -9.75
N VAL A 84 14.27 2.15 -8.83
CA VAL A 84 15.74 2.00 -8.79
C VAL A 84 16.29 1.30 -10.04
N ARG A 85 15.54 0.38 -10.66
CA ARG A 85 16.00 -0.33 -11.88
C ARG A 85 16.18 0.61 -13.08
N LYS A 86 15.55 1.79 -13.08
CA LYS A 86 15.68 2.77 -14.17
C LYS A 86 16.89 3.68 -14.01
N VAL A 87 17.58 3.60 -12.87
CA VAL A 87 18.83 4.31 -12.69
C VAL A 87 19.89 3.52 -13.45
N PRO A 88 20.59 4.13 -14.42
CA PRO A 88 21.73 3.50 -15.05
C PRO A 88 22.83 3.38 -13.99
N ILE A 89 23.12 2.15 -13.58
CA ILE A 89 24.29 1.76 -12.77
C ILE A 89 25.05 0.76 -13.62
#